data_AF-A0A7V6HEU5-F1
#
_entry.id   AF-A0A7V6HEU5-F1
#
_cell.length_a   1.000
_cell.length_b   1.000
_cell.length_c   1.000
_cell.angle_alpha   90.00
_cell.angle_beta   90.00
_cell.angle_gamma   90.00
#
_symmetry.space_group_name_H-M   'P 1'
#
loop_
_entity.id
_entity.type
_entity.pdbx_description
1 polymer ?
#
loop_
_entity_poly.entity_id
_entity_poly.type
_entity_poly.pdbx_seq_one_letter_code
_entity_poly.pdbx_strand_id
1 'polypeptide(L)'
;MYLIALYALHIAALIFWVRLWSTPAREFYFNPFLSGTIRLTDNIFAFLRPVLFMPERAAALLLLLFVLVFKTIFVWRFGGEWLIRIGHSFMFAPPPAKNHAVSLFLFSTLQTVVFILRLWTVYLLVRLITPPARTSRAGEALAFFVRPFSYLPFLLQPIVLLALHGVLAVILVHVCVLKPVMIQSAQGPINPFLTGPLFAQALKMGWLAVLSFCDGLMFLTRGLFVLIIASFGAALLQARGAVIICSEGVELLLGRFARRGGTGMGLDFTPLIFFFVVDLLYSSIGQVLTQLIHLPLLN
;
A
#
# COMPACT_ATOMS: atom_id res chain seq x y z
N MET A 1 -3.97 14.77 -12.49
CA MET A 1 -5.31 14.66 -11.86
C MET A 1 -5.76 13.21 -11.66
N TYR A 2 -5.71 12.36 -12.69
CA TYR A 2 -6.13 10.94 -12.61
C TYR A 2 -5.48 10.11 -11.49
N LEU A 3 -4.14 10.16 -11.35
CA LEU A 3 -3.42 9.40 -10.30
C LEU A 3 -3.82 9.83 -8.88
N ILE A 4 -4.05 11.13 -8.67
CA ILE A 4 -4.47 11.68 -7.36
C ILE A 4 -5.84 11.13 -6.98
N ALA A 5 -6.79 11.13 -7.92
CA ALA A 5 -8.12 10.56 -7.70
C ALA A 5 -8.06 9.06 -7.37
N LEU A 6 -7.19 8.31 -8.04
CA LEU A 6 -7.00 6.88 -7.78
C LEU A 6 -6.47 6.64 -6.36
N TYR A 7 -5.45 7.39 -5.92
CA TYR A 7 -4.98 7.30 -4.53
C TYR A 7 -6.04 7.73 -3.52
N ALA A 8 -6.82 8.78 -3.80
CA ALA A 8 -7.91 9.20 -2.94
C ALA A 8 -8.96 8.08 -2.76
N LEU A 9 -9.26 7.33 -3.81
CA LEU A 9 -10.15 6.17 -3.74
C LEU A 9 -9.57 5.01 -2.93
N HIS A 10 -8.25 4.82 -2.94
CA HIS A 10 -7.60 3.81 -2.09
C HIS A 10 -7.63 4.23 -0.62
N ILE A 11 -7.43 5.52 -0.34
CA ILE A 11 -7.58 6.09 1.00
C ILE A 11 -9.03 5.97 1.47
N ALA A 12 -10.02 6.26 0.61
CA ALA A 12 -11.43 6.08 0.93
C ALA A 12 -11.75 4.62 1.27
N ALA A 13 -11.25 3.67 0.46
CA ALA A 13 -11.38 2.25 0.73
C ALA A 13 -10.73 1.87 2.07
N LEU A 14 -9.55 2.41 2.38
CA LEU A 14 -8.86 2.19 3.65
C LEU A 14 -9.65 2.72 4.86
N ILE A 15 -10.30 3.88 4.73
CA ILE A 15 -11.10 4.47 5.81
C ILE A 15 -12.28 3.54 6.17
N PHE A 16 -12.99 2.99 5.18
CA PHE A 16 -14.05 2.02 5.42
C PHE A 16 -13.52 0.64 5.84
N TRP A 17 -12.34 0.25 5.34
CA TRP A 17 -11.64 -0.95 5.82
C TRP A 17 -11.36 -0.88 7.32
N VAL A 18 -10.88 0.26 7.83
CA VAL A 18 -10.69 0.45 9.28
C VAL A 18 -11.98 0.22 10.06
N ARG A 19 -13.12 0.72 9.54
CA ARG A 19 -14.43 0.52 10.16
C ARG A 19 -14.92 -0.91 10.19
N LEU A 20 -14.49 -1.75 9.25
CA LEU A 20 -14.77 -3.17 9.29
C LEU A 20 -14.14 -3.83 10.54
N TRP A 21 -12.96 -3.35 10.93
CA TRP A 21 -12.13 -3.92 12.00
C TRP A 21 -12.13 -3.15 13.32
N SER A 22 -12.72 -1.95 13.37
CA SER A 22 -12.86 -1.18 14.61
C SER A 22 -14.25 -1.39 15.24
N THR A 23 -14.28 -1.53 16.56
CA THR A 23 -15.52 -1.52 17.34
C THR A 23 -15.85 -0.08 17.76
N PRO A 24 -17.14 0.29 17.88
CA PRO A 24 -17.59 1.66 18.13
C PRO A 24 -17.31 2.20 19.55
N ALA A 25 -16.45 1.56 20.34
CA ALA A 25 -16.09 2.07 21.65
C ALA A 25 -15.26 3.36 21.50
N ARG A 26 -15.47 4.30 22.42
CA ARG A 26 -15.02 5.71 22.44
C ARG A 26 -13.49 5.94 22.41
N GLU A 27 -12.70 4.97 21.96
CA GLU A 27 -11.24 4.93 21.98
C GLU A 27 -10.57 5.96 21.05
N PHE A 28 -11.33 6.64 20.19
CA PHE A 28 -10.75 7.29 19.02
C PHE A 28 -10.79 8.83 18.99
N TYR A 29 -11.52 9.46 19.91
CA TYR A 29 -11.68 10.92 19.87
C TYR A 29 -10.38 11.67 20.19
N PHE A 30 -9.45 11.04 20.91
CA PHE A 30 -8.23 11.70 21.40
C PHE A 30 -7.01 11.52 20.49
N ASN A 31 -7.02 10.58 19.53
CA ASN A 31 -5.94 10.42 18.57
C ASN A 31 -6.22 11.29 17.32
N PRO A 32 -5.44 12.36 17.05
CA PRO A 32 -5.72 13.28 15.95
C PRO A 32 -5.63 12.64 14.56
N PHE A 33 -4.92 11.51 14.42
CA PHE A 33 -4.84 10.76 13.16
C PHE A 33 -6.11 9.94 12.87
N LEU A 34 -6.88 9.58 13.89
CA LEU A 34 -8.06 8.72 13.79
C LEU A 34 -9.36 9.48 13.99
N SER A 35 -9.36 10.54 14.80
CA SER A 35 -10.58 11.26 15.16
C SER A 35 -11.28 11.87 13.94
N GLY A 36 -10.52 12.41 12.99
CA GLY A 36 -11.06 12.94 11.73
C GLY A 36 -11.66 11.86 10.82
N THR A 37 -10.95 10.75 10.61
CA THR A 37 -11.42 9.65 9.76
C THR A 37 -12.64 8.95 10.34
N ILE A 38 -12.71 8.85 11.67
CA ILE A 38 -13.84 8.25 12.38
C ILE A 38 -15.05 9.17 12.36
N ARG A 39 -14.89 10.47 12.64
CA ARG A 39 -16.01 11.43 12.51
C ARG A 39 -16.58 11.46 11.10
N LEU A 40 -15.72 11.42 10.07
CA LEU A 40 -16.17 11.36 8.68
C LEU A 40 -17.04 10.12 8.42
N THR A 41 -16.60 8.95 8.87
CA THR A 41 -17.35 7.70 8.69
C THR A 41 -18.61 7.63 9.54
N ASP A 42 -18.60 8.15 10.77
CA ASP A 42 -19.80 8.25 11.62
C ASP A 42 -20.87 9.12 10.94
N ASN A 43 -20.47 10.26 10.37
CA ASN A 43 -21.39 11.14 9.65
C ASN A 43 -21.99 10.44 8.42
N ILE A 44 -21.19 9.70 7.66
CA ILE A 44 -21.68 8.92 6.50
C ILE A 44 -22.65 7.83 6.95
N PHE A 45 -22.34 7.09 8.03
CA PHE A 45 -23.24 6.07 8.55
C PHE A 45 -24.53 6.68 9.10
N ALA A 46 -24.46 7.81 9.81
CA ALA A 46 -25.63 8.52 10.30
C ALA A 46 -26.53 8.99 9.15
N PHE A 47 -25.94 9.49 8.06
CA PHE A 47 -26.66 9.89 6.84
C PHE A 47 -27.34 8.71 6.14
N LEU A 48 -26.67 7.55 6.09
CA LEU A 48 -27.19 6.37 5.39
C LEU A 48 -28.10 5.49 6.24
N ARG A 49 -28.07 5.62 7.58
CA ARG A 49 -28.88 4.83 8.52
C ARG A 49 -30.37 4.79 8.20
N PRO A 50 -31.04 5.86 7.70
CA PRO A 50 -32.45 5.80 7.30
C PRO A 50 -32.73 4.87 6.12
N VAL A 51 -31.72 4.59 5.29
CA VAL A 51 -31.82 3.75 4.08
C VAL A 51 -31.22 2.36 4.32
N LEU A 52 -30.14 2.30 5.09
CA LEU A 52 -29.39 1.10 5.42
C LEU A 52 -29.74 0.65 6.85
N PHE A 53 -30.79 -0.15 6.99
CA PHE A 53 -31.17 -0.79 8.25
C PHE A 53 -30.25 -1.98 8.57
N MET A 54 -28.95 -1.74 8.74
CA MET A 54 -27.95 -2.79 8.95
C MET A 54 -26.89 -2.40 9.99
N PRO A 55 -26.18 -3.37 10.58
CA PRO A 55 -25.06 -3.09 11.48
C PRO A 55 -23.94 -2.29 10.79
N GLU A 56 -23.20 -1.48 11.55
CA GLU A 56 -22.15 -0.59 11.01
C GLU A 56 -21.07 -1.33 10.21
N ARG A 57 -20.69 -2.55 10.62
CA ARG A 57 -19.75 -3.39 9.87
C ARG A 57 -20.27 -3.80 8.49
N ALA A 58 -21.57 -4.12 8.40
CA ALA A 58 -22.20 -4.45 7.13
C ALA A 58 -22.31 -3.20 6.23
N ALA A 59 -22.64 -2.04 6.82
CA ALA A 59 -22.64 -0.78 6.09
C ALA A 59 -21.22 -0.40 5.59
N ALA A 60 -20.19 -0.61 6.41
CA ALA A 60 -18.79 -0.40 6.03
C ALA A 60 -18.38 -1.31 4.86
N LEU A 61 -18.76 -2.60 4.90
CA LEU A 61 -18.50 -3.54 3.81
C LEU A 61 -19.20 -3.10 2.51
N LEU A 62 -20.47 -2.69 2.60
CA LEU A 62 -21.25 -2.20 1.46
C LEU A 62 -20.61 -0.95 0.86
N LEU A 63 -20.17 -0.02 1.70
CA LEU A 63 -19.49 1.21 1.25
C LEU A 63 -18.12 0.93 0.66
N LEU A 64 -17.38 -0.05 1.19
CA LEU A 64 -16.13 -0.50 0.58
C LEU A 64 -16.38 -1.08 -0.80
N LEU A 65 -17.41 -1.91 -0.97
CA LEU A 65 -17.82 -2.44 -2.27
C LEU A 65 -18.24 -1.32 -3.22
N PHE A 66 -19.02 -0.34 -2.74
CA PHE A 66 -19.39 0.84 -3.52
C PHE A 66 -18.15 1.61 -3.98
N VAL A 67 -17.17 1.86 -3.12
CA VAL A 67 -15.91 2.54 -3.49
C VAL A 67 -15.14 1.74 -4.55
N LEU A 68 -15.11 0.41 -4.47
CA LEU A 68 -14.46 -0.43 -5.48
C LEU A 68 -15.19 -0.39 -6.84
N VAL A 69 -16.52 -0.44 -6.83
CA VAL A 69 -17.34 -0.31 -8.05
C VAL A 69 -17.15 1.08 -8.65
N PHE A 70 -17.24 2.14 -7.85
CA PHE A 70 -17.04 3.51 -8.28
C PHE A 70 -15.64 3.72 -8.85
N LYS A 71 -14.59 3.21 -8.19
CA LYS A 71 -13.21 3.21 -8.70
C LYS A 71 -13.14 2.53 -10.07
N THR A 72 -13.81 1.39 -10.23
CA THR A 72 -13.81 0.65 -11.50
C THR A 72 -14.42 1.47 -12.62
N ILE A 73 -15.59 2.07 -12.38
CA ILE A 73 -16.28 2.93 -13.35
C ILE A 73 -15.45 4.18 -13.67
N PHE A 74 -14.89 4.82 -12.65
CA PHE A 74 -14.04 6.00 -12.80
C PHE A 74 -12.85 5.71 -13.71
N VAL A 75 -12.09 4.66 -13.42
CA VAL A 75 -10.91 4.32 -14.23
C VAL A 75 -11.30 3.93 -15.66
N TRP A 76 -12.39 3.18 -15.81
CA TRP A 76 -12.92 2.82 -17.13
C TRP A 76 -13.28 4.06 -17.96
N ARG A 77 -13.96 5.04 -17.36
CA ARG A 77 -14.45 6.24 -18.04
C ARG A 77 -13.34 7.22 -18.43
N PHE A 78 -12.28 7.31 -17.62
CA PHE A 78 -11.20 8.28 -17.79
C PHE A 78 -9.94 7.70 -18.45
N GLY A 79 -9.98 6.46 -18.94
CA GLY A 79 -8.97 5.90 -19.84
C GLY A 79 -7.58 5.74 -19.24
N GLY A 80 -7.49 5.54 -17.92
CA GLY A 80 -6.20 5.40 -17.24
C GLY A 80 -5.50 4.07 -17.52
N GLU A 81 -4.19 4.04 -17.33
CA GLU A 81 -3.43 2.79 -17.41
C GLU A 81 -3.81 1.84 -16.27
N TRP A 82 -4.45 0.72 -16.62
CA TRP A 82 -4.73 -0.37 -15.71
C TRP A 82 -3.48 -1.21 -15.51
N LEU A 83 -2.64 -0.81 -14.56
CA LEU A 83 -1.40 -1.52 -14.25
C LEU A 83 -1.25 -1.79 -12.76
N ILE A 84 -0.74 -2.97 -12.45
CA ILE A 84 -0.14 -3.33 -11.16
C ILE A 84 1.34 -3.55 -11.45
N ARG A 85 2.19 -2.68 -10.90
CA ARG A 85 3.65 -2.82 -11.02
C ARG A 85 4.18 -3.57 -9.81
N ILE A 86 5.03 -4.56 -10.03
CA ILE A 86 5.80 -5.26 -9.00
C ILE A 86 7.28 -5.06 -9.31
N GLY A 87 8.01 -4.46 -8.39
CA GLY A 87 9.37 -3.99 -8.68
C GLY A 87 9.39 -2.89 -9.74
N HIS A 88 10.55 -2.70 -10.36
CA HIS A 88 10.71 -1.89 -11.57
C HIS A 88 10.43 -2.66 -12.86
N SER A 89 10.45 -3.99 -12.79
CA SER A 89 10.62 -4.86 -13.95
C SER A 89 9.31 -5.47 -14.47
N PHE A 90 8.29 -5.63 -13.62
CA PHE A 90 7.09 -6.38 -13.98
C PHE A 90 5.83 -5.51 -13.90
N MET A 91 5.08 -5.46 -15.01
CA MET A 91 3.83 -4.72 -15.10
C MET A 91 2.70 -5.66 -15.51
N PHE A 92 1.71 -5.82 -14.64
CA PHE A 92 0.54 -6.66 -14.87
C PHE A 92 -0.65 -5.80 -15.31
N ALA A 93 -1.36 -6.24 -16.34
CA ALA A 93 -2.57 -5.59 -16.87
C ALA A 93 -3.79 -6.52 -16.76
N PRO A 94 -5.02 -5.98 -16.79
CA PRO A 94 -6.24 -6.78 -16.73
C PRO A 94 -6.27 -7.86 -17.81
N PRO A 95 -6.80 -9.06 -17.51
CA PRO A 95 -6.96 -10.08 -18.52
C PRO A 95 -7.92 -9.63 -19.62
N PRO A 96 -7.66 -10.03 -20.89
CA PRO A 96 -8.67 -9.98 -21.93
C PRO A 96 -9.78 -10.97 -21.57
N ALA A 97 -10.91 -10.45 -21.09
CA ALA A 97 -12.05 -11.27 -20.67
C ALA A 97 -13.26 -11.02 -21.57
N LYS A 98 -14.07 -12.06 -21.79
CA LYS A 98 -15.38 -11.96 -22.49
C LYS A 98 -16.27 -10.90 -21.84
N ASN A 99 -16.26 -10.81 -20.51
CA ASN A 99 -16.91 -9.75 -19.76
C ASN A 99 -15.87 -8.75 -19.25
N HIS A 100 -15.72 -7.63 -19.96
CA HIS A 100 -14.74 -6.60 -19.64
C HIS A 100 -14.99 -5.99 -18.25
N ALA A 101 -16.24 -5.78 -17.85
CA ALA A 101 -16.58 -5.18 -16.56
C ALA A 101 -16.11 -6.03 -15.37
N VAL A 102 -16.26 -7.36 -15.47
CA VAL A 102 -15.79 -8.29 -14.42
C VAL A 102 -14.27 -8.27 -14.31
N SER A 103 -13.55 -8.27 -15.44
CA SER A 103 -12.09 -8.17 -15.47
C SER A 103 -11.59 -6.87 -14.82
N LEU A 104 -12.22 -5.74 -15.15
CA LEU A 104 -11.88 -4.44 -14.56
C LEU A 104 -12.18 -4.37 -13.06
N PHE A 105 -13.31 -4.94 -12.62
CA PHE A 105 -13.66 -4.97 -11.19
C PHE A 105 -12.69 -5.84 -10.38
N LEU A 106 -12.36 -7.03 -10.88
CA LEU A 106 -11.36 -7.91 -10.29
C LEU A 106 -10.01 -7.20 -10.19
N PHE A 107 -9.58 -6.54 -11.26
CA PHE A 107 -8.31 -5.84 -11.30
C PHE A 107 -8.29 -4.61 -10.37
N SER A 108 -9.40 -3.88 -10.28
CA SER A 108 -9.60 -2.79 -9.32
C SER A 108 -9.47 -3.29 -7.87
N THR A 109 -10.02 -4.47 -7.59
CA THR A 109 -9.89 -5.15 -6.30
C THR A 109 -8.44 -5.53 -6.02
N LEU A 110 -7.75 -6.15 -6.98
CA LEU A 110 -6.33 -6.50 -6.85
C LEU A 110 -5.44 -5.28 -6.59
N GLN A 111 -5.66 -4.17 -7.29
CA GLN A 111 -4.94 -2.92 -7.03
C GLN A 111 -5.13 -2.43 -5.58
N THR A 112 -6.35 -2.54 -5.04
CA THR A 112 -6.63 -2.17 -3.65
C THR A 112 -5.95 -3.14 -2.67
N VAL A 113 -5.94 -4.45 -2.96
CA VAL A 113 -5.22 -5.44 -2.15
C VAL A 113 -3.71 -5.16 -2.15
N VAL A 114 -3.11 -4.85 -3.31
CA VAL A 114 -1.68 -4.48 -3.42
C VAL A 114 -1.37 -3.27 -2.53
N PHE A 115 -2.24 -2.26 -2.53
CA PHE A 115 -2.09 -1.10 -1.67
C PHE A 115 -2.16 -1.45 -0.18
N ILE A 116 -3.12 -2.30 0.22
CA ILE A 116 -3.24 -2.76 1.61
C ILE A 116 -1.99 -3.55 2.02
N LEU A 117 -1.52 -4.49 1.20
CA LEU A 117 -0.32 -5.28 1.50
C LEU A 117 0.93 -4.39 1.60
N ARG A 118 1.11 -3.42 0.70
CA ARG A 118 2.22 -2.45 0.79
C ARG A 118 2.16 -1.63 2.07
N LEU A 119 0.97 -1.21 2.50
CA LEU A 119 0.77 -0.50 3.76
C LEU A 119 1.13 -1.40 4.96
N TRP A 120 0.78 -2.69 4.91
CA TRP A 120 1.15 -3.67 5.95
C TRP A 120 2.66 -3.89 5.99
N THR A 121 3.33 -3.91 4.84
CA THR A 121 4.80 -3.92 4.78
C THR A 121 5.40 -2.68 5.40
N VAL A 122 4.86 -1.49 5.11
CA VAL A 122 5.31 -0.26 5.78
C VAL A 122 5.16 -0.35 7.29
N TYR A 123 4.04 -0.87 7.79
CA TYR A 123 3.88 -1.07 9.23
C TYR A 123 4.92 -2.02 9.83
N LEU A 124 5.20 -3.16 9.19
CA LEU A 124 6.25 -4.08 9.63
C LEU A 124 7.63 -3.40 9.62
N LEU A 125 7.97 -2.69 8.54
CA LEU A 125 9.23 -1.95 8.43
C LEU A 125 9.37 -0.90 9.53
N VAL A 126 8.33 -0.09 9.76
CA VAL A 126 8.30 0.90 10.84
C VAL A 126 8.52 0.23 12.19
N ARG A 127 7.87 -0.90 12.48
CA ARG A 127 8.11 -1.66 13.73
C ARG A 127 9.55 -2.17 13.85
N LEU A 128 10.18 -2.59 12.76
CA LEU A 128 11.58 -3.07 12.77
C LEU A 128 12.57 -1.94 13.05
N ILE A 129 12.32 -0.74 12.52
CA ILE A 129 13.20 0.41 12.70
C ILE A 129 12.89 1.22 13.97
N THR A 130 11.73 1.01 14.60
CA THR A 130 11.28 1.78 15.77
C THR A 130 11.59 1.03 17.07
N PRO A 131 12.28 1.66 18.04
CA PRO A 131 12.57 1.01 19.32
C PRO A 131 11.28 0.73 20.13
N PRO A 132 11.22 -0.38 20.89
CA PRO A 132 10.01 -0.85 21.58
C PRO A 132 9.46 0.12 22.63
N ALA A 133 10.30 1.01 23.18
CA ALA A 133 9.89 2.02 24.15
C ALA A 133 9.16 3.24 23.54
N ARG A 134 8.95 3.28 22.21
CA ARG A 134 8.33 4.41 21.51
C ARG A 134 6.89 4.10 21.11
N THR A 135 5.96 4.19 22.07
CA THR A 135 4.52 4.27 21.76
C THR A 135 4.19 5.71 21.37
N SER A 136 3.87 5.94 20.10
CA SER A 136 3.42 7.24 19.60
C SER A 136 1.98 7.15 19.07
N ARG A 137 1.25 8.27 19.14
CA ARG A 137 -0.12 8.37 18.60
C ARG A 137 -0.17 8.00 17.11
N ALA A 138 0.84 8.40 16.34
CA ALA A 138 0.98 8.05 14.93
C ALA A 138 1.18 6.53 14.73
N GLY A 139 1.97 5.89 15.61
CA GLY A 139 2.20 4.44 15.57
C GLY A 139 0.95 3.64 15.94
N GLU A 140 0.20 4.09 16.95
CA GLU A 140 -1.12 3.53 17.28
C GLU A 140 -2.07 3.65 16.09
N ALA A 141 -2.17 4.83 15.48
CA ALA A 141 -3.02 5.05 14.32
C ALA A 141 -2.65 4.14 13.14
N LEU A 142 -1.35 4.00 12.84
CA LEU A 142 -0.87 3.07 11.82
C LEU A 142 -1.27 1.63 12.14
N ALA A 143 -1.16 1.20 13.41
CA ALA A 143 -1.60 -0.12 13.84
C ALA A 143 -3.12 -0.34 13.61
N PHE A 144 -3.94 0.71 13.72
CA PHE A 144 -5.36 0.64 13.36
C PHE A 144 -5.59 0.53 11.85
N PHE A 145 -4.87 1.31 11.03
CA PHE A 145 -4.99 1.28 9.58
C PHE A 145 -4.62 -0.08 8.95
N VAL A 146 -3.76 -0.85 9.61
CA VAL A 146 -3.32 -2.16 9.11
C VAL A 146 -4.06 -3.35 9.73
N ARG A 147 -5.15 -3.15 10.47
CA ARG A 147 -5.94 -4.30 10.96
C ARG A 147 -6.46 -5.15 9.80
N PRO A 148 -6.56 -6.48 9.94
CA PRO A 148 -6.28 -7.26 11.15
C PRO A 148 -4.80 -7.63 11.32
N PHE A 149 -3.91 -7.28 10.40
CA PHE A 149 -2.50 -7.68 10.41
C PHE A 149 -1.76 -7.27 11.69
N SER A 150 -2.08 -6.10 12.26
CA SER A 150 -1.51 -5.64 13.53
C SER A 150 -1.85 -6.51 14.74
N TYR A 151 -2.90 -7.34 14.67
CA TYR A 151 -3.24 -8.28 15.75
C TYR A 151 -2.31 -9.49 15.79
N LEU A 152 -1.57 -9.76 14.71
CA LEU A 152 -0.67 -10.89 14.66
C LEU A 152 0.54 -10.68 15.59
N PRO A 153 1.01 -11.75 16.26
CA PRO A 153 2.30 -11.72 16.96
C PRO A 153 3.42 -11.25 16.05
N PHE A 154 4.33 -10.42 16.57
CA PHE A 154 5.40 -9.80 15.78
C PHE A 154 6.24 -10.81 14.98
N LEU A 155 6.52 -11.98 15.56
CA LEU A 155 7.29 -13.04 14.90
C LEU A 155 6.57 -13.67 13.70
N LEU A 156 5.23 -13.69 13.71
CA LEU A 156 4.43 -14.23 12.61
C LEU A 156 4.17 -13.21 11.50
N GLN A 157 4.24 -11.92 11.81
CA GLN A 157 4.02 -10.83 10.84
C GLN A 157 4.85 -10.97 9.56
N PRO A 158 6.19 -11.15 9.58
CA PRO A 158 6.97 -11.30 8.34
C PRO A 158 6.56 -12.53 7.53
N ILE A 159 6.28 -13.65 8.20
CA ILE A 159 5.94 -14.93 7.53
C ILE A 159 4.57 -14.80 6.85
N VAL A 160 3.56 -14.32 7.58
CA VAL A 160 2.20 -14.15 7.04
C VAL A 160 2.20 -13.13 5.91
N LEU A 161 2.93 -12.02 6.08
CA LEU A 161 2.98 -10.99 5.05
C LEU A 161 3.67 -11.48 3.77
N LEU A 162 4.79 -12.19 3.89
CA LEU A 162 5.46 -12.81 2.74
C LEU A 162 4.56 -13.84 2.05
N ALA A 163 3.83 -14.66 2.81
CA ALA A 163 2.88 -15.62 2.26
C ALA A 163 1.75 -14.92 1.48
N LEU A 164 1.21 -13.80 1.99
CA LEU A 164 0.20 -13.01 1.29
C LEU A 164 0.73 -12.37 0.01
N HIS A 165 1.98 -11.89 0.01
CA HIS A 165 2.64 -11.45 -1.22
C HIS A 165 2.86 -12.63 -2.20
N GLY A 166 3.09 -13.84 -1.70
CA GLY A 166 3.13 -15.07 -2.50
C GLY A 166 1.80 -15.39 -3.16
N VAL A 167 0.70 -15.36 -2.41
CA VAL A 167 -0.65 -15.53 -2.94
C VAL A 167 -0.96 -14.45 -3.99
N LEU A 168 -0.60 -13.19 -3.71
CA LEU A 168 -0.75 -12.10 -4.67
C LEU A 168 0.05 -12.37 -5.96
N ALA A 169 1.31 -12.80 -5.86
CA ALA A 169 2.16 -13.11 -7.01
C ALA A 169 1.54 -14.22 -7.88
N VAL A 170 1.05 -15.29 -7.25
CA VAL A 170 0.35 -16.39 -7.93
C VAL A 170 -0.89 -15.87 -8.67
N ILE A 171 -1.72 -15.07 -8.00
CA ILE A 171 -2.91 -14.50 -8.62
C ILE A 171 -2.53 -13.60 -9.80
N LEU A 172 -1.56 -12.69 -9.64
CA LEU A 172 -1.15 -11.78 -10.71
C LEU A 172 -0.65 -12.52 -11.95
N VAL A 173 0.16 -13.57 -11.77
CA VAL A 173 0.72 -14.33 -12.88
C VAL A 173 -0.32 -15.17 -13.64
N HIS A 174 -1.32 -15.72 -12.93
CA HIS A 174 -2.34 -16.58 -13.56
C HIS A 174 -3.56 -15.82 -14.06
N VAL A 175 -3.88 -14.69 -13.45
CA VAL A 175 -5.10 -13.91 -13.75
C VAL A 175 -4.80 -12.71 -14.64
N CYS A 176 -3.62 -12.09 -14.53
CA CYS A 176 -3.30 -10.88 -15.28
C CYS A 176 -2.37 -11.18 -16.47
N VAL A 177 -2.27 -10.23 -17.39
CA VAL A 177 -1.32 -10.29 -18.51
C VAL A 177 -0.07 -9.50 -18.15
N LEU A 178 1.10 -10.13 -18.26
CA LEU A 178 2.37 -9.45 -18.12
C LEU A 178 2.64 -8.59 -19.36
N LYS A 179 2.84 -7.28 -19.15
CA LYS A 179 3.26 -6.35 -20.19
C LYS A 179 4.79 -6.22 -20.21
N PRO A 180 5.43 -6.29 -21.40
CA PRO A 180 6.86 -6.10 -21.52
C PRO A 180 7.25 -4.66 -21.19
N VAL A 181 8.34 -4.50 -20.45
CA VAL A 181 8.99 -3.21 -20.26
C VAL A 181 9.90 -2.99 -21.49
N MET A 182 9.35 -2.33 -22.51
CA MET A 182 10.10 -1.66 -23.60
C MET A 182 11.00 -2.47 -24.56
N ILE A 183 11.10 -3.80 -24.50
CA ILE A 183 11.84 -4.56 -25.53
C ILE A 183 10.89 -5.45 -26.33
N GLN A 184 10.72 -5.11 -27.61
CA GLN A 184 10.08 -5.93 -28.63
C GLN A 184 10.88 -7.23 -28.80
N SER A 185 10.46 -8.31 -28.14
CA SER A 185 10.78 -9.64 -28.63
C SER A 185 9.71 -10.03 -29.66
N ALA A 186 10.15 -10.39 -30.87
CA ALA A 186 9.28 -10.86 -31.96
C ALA A 186 8.57 -12.20 -31.67
N GLN A 187 8.91 -12.84 -30.55
CA GLN A 187 8.16 -13.94 -29.96
C GLN A 187 7.16 -13.32 -28.98
N GLY A 188 5.87 -13.64 -29.13
CA GLY A 188 4.80 -13.13 -28.27
C GLY A 188 5.14 -13.27 -26.78
N PRO A 189 4.47 -12.54 -25.87
CA PRO A 189 4.90 -12.40 -24.48
C PRO A 189 4.84 -13.75 -23.76
N ILE A 190 5.95 -14.50 -23.77
CA ILE A 190 6.09 -15.71 -22.97
C ILE A 190 6.22 -15.23 -21.52
N ASN A 191 5.23 -15.57 -20.71
CA ASN A 191 5.24 -15.24 -19.30
C ASN A 191 6.38 -16.05 -18.61
N PRO A 192 7.48 -15.40 -18.18
CA PRO A 192 8.65 -16.11 -17.65
C PRO A 192 8.35 -16.90 -16.38
N PHE A 193 7.27 -16.55 -15.68
CA PHE A 193 6.82 -17.24 -14.46
C PHE A 193 6.14 -18.58 -14.73
N LEU A 194 5.73 -18.83 -15.98
CA LEU A 194 5.03 -20.05 -16.41
C LEU A 194 5.91 -20.95 -17.31
N THR A 195 7.20 -20.66 -17.41
CA THR A 195 8.18 -21.48 -18.16
C THR A 195 9.01 -22.37 -17.22
N GLY A 196 9.49 -23.49 -17.76
CA GLY A 196 10.29 -24.47 -17.03
C GLY A 196 9.46 -25.43 -16.16
N PRO A 197 10.13 -26.32 -15.40
CA PRO A 197 9.49 -27.29 -14.51
C PRO A 197 8.74 -26.61 -13.35
N LEU A 198 7.79 -27.31 -12.74
CA LEU A 198 6.94 -26.77 -11.65
C LEU A 198 7.73 -26.17 -10.48
N PHE A 199 8.87 -26.78 -10.11
CA PHE A 199 9.70 -26.24 -9.03
C PHE A 199 10.31 -24.88 -9.41
N ALA A 200 10.70 -24.71 -10.68
CA ALA A 200 11.29 -23.46 -11.17
C ALA A 200 10.23 -22.36 -11.25
N GLN A 201 9.00 -22.70 -11.67
CA GLN A 201 7.86 -21.78 -11.63
C GLN A 201 7.57 -21.34 -10.19
N ALA A 202 7.50 -22.27 -9.24
CA ALA A 202 7.31 -21.97 -7.83
C ALA A 202 8.41 -21.07 -7.26
N LEU A 203 9.66 -21.32 -7.63
CA LEU A 203 10.80 -20.50 -7.20
C LEU A 203 10.74 -19.07 -7.76
N LYS A 204 10.43 -18.92 -9.06
CA LYS A 204 10.23 -17.61 -9.71
C LYS A 204 9.09 -16.83 -9.07
N MET A 205 8.00 -17.50 -8.70
CA MET A 205 6.89 -16.90 -7.94
C MET A 205 7.31 -16.47 -6.54
N GLY A 206 8.15 -17.27 -5.87
CA GLY A 206 8.78 -16.91 -4.60
C GLY A 206 9.60 -15.62 -4.72
N TRP A 207 10.44 -15.49 -5.74
CA TRP A 207 11.19 -14.26 -6.00
C TRP A 207 10.31 -13.06 -6.34
N LEU A 208 9.25 -13.26 -7.11
CA LEU A 208 8.26 -12.21 -7.38
C LEU A 208 7.55 -11.76 -6.08
N ALA A 209 7.26 -12.69 -5.17
CA ALA A 209 6.68 -12.38 -3.86
C ALA A 209 7.63 -11.54 -2.99
N VAL A 210 8.91 -11.91 -2.93
CA VAL A 210 9.94 -11.13 -2.23
C VAL A 210 10.07 -9.74 -2.86
N LEU A 211 10.05 -9.63 -4.19
CA LEU A 211 10.10 -8.35 -4.88
C LEU A 211 8.86 -7.47 -4.56
N SER A 212 7.67 -8.08 -4.55
CA SER A 212 6.43 -7.41 -4.15
C SER A 212 6.44 -6.93 -2.70
N PHE A 213 7.05 -7.72 -1.81
CA PHE A 213 7.30 -7.31 -0.43
C PHE A 213 8.26 -6.11 -0.39
N CYS A 214 9.37 -6.15 -1.14
CA CYS A 214 10.32 -5.05 -1.23
C CYS A 214 9.72 -3.73 -1.75
N ASP A 215 8.64 -3.76 -2.54
CA ASP A 215 7.91 -2.54 -2.93
C ASP A 215 7.41 -1.73 -1.72
N GLY A 216 7.29 -2.35 -0.54
CA GLY A 216 7.01 -1.65 0.71
C GLY A 216 8.04 -0.57 1.05
N LEU A 217 9.31 -0.75 0.66
CA LEU A 217 10.36 0.27 0.81
C LEU A 217 10.07 1.51 -0.03
N MET A 218 9.62 1.32 -1.29
CA MET A 218 9.20 2.43 -2.14
C MET A 218 7.91 3.08 -1.67
N PHE A 219 7.00 2.29 -1.11
CA PHE A 219 5.78 2.82 -0.52
C PHE A 219 6.09 3.68 0.71
N LEU A 220 7.05 3.26 1.54
CA LEU A 220 7.56 4.03 2.69
C LEU A 220 8.14 5.37 2.26
N THR A 221 9.07 5.38 1.29
CA THR A 221 9.73 6.63 0.84
C THR A 221 8.73 7.60 0.19
N ARG A 222 7.81 7.08 -0.64
CA ARG A 222 6.74 7.91 -1.23
C ARG A 222 5.81 8.47 -0.16
N GLY A 223 5.44 7.67 0.85
CA GLY A 223 4.64 8.14 1.98
C GLY A 223 5.34 9.25 2.77
N LEU A 224 6.63 9.08 3.04
CA LEU A 224 7.45 10.10 3.70
C LEU A 224 7.52 11.40 2.87
N PHE A 225 7.72 11.30 1.57
CA PHE A 225 7.73 12.46 0.67
C PHE A 225 6.38 13.22 0.66
N VAL A 226 5.27 12.48 0.61
CA VAL A 226 3.92 13.07 0.70
C VAL A 226 3.72 13.82 2.03
N LEU A 227 4.17 13.25 3.16
CA LEU A 227 4.07 13.91 4.46
C LEU A 227 4.93 15.17 4.55
N ILE A 228 6.12 15.18 3.95
CA ILE A 228 6.98 16.37 3.90
C ILE A 228 6.31 17.49 3.08
N ILE A 229 5.78 17.16 1.89
CA ILE A 229 5.04 18.13 1.06
C ILE A 229 3.80 18.63 1.79
N ALA A 230 3.03 17.73 2.42
CA ALA A 230 1.85 18.09 3.17
C ALA A 230 2.18 18.99 4.37
N SER A 231 3.29 18.75 5.06
CA SER A 231 3.79 19.61 6.13
C SER A 231 4.13 21.01 5.61
N PHE A 232 4.83 21.10 4.48
CA PHE A 232 5.16 22.37 3.85
C PHE A 232 3.90 23.13 3.39
N GLY A 233 2.97 22.44 2.73
CA GLY A 233 1.69 23.02 2.33
C GLY A 233 0.85 23.50 3.51
N ALA A 234 0.83 22.71 4.60
CA ALA A 234 0.16 23.11 5.84
C ALA A 234 0.80 24.35 6.49
N ALA A 235 2.12 24.47 6.42
CA ALA A 235 2.85 25.65 6.92
C ALA A 235 2.50 26.90 6.10
N LEU A 236 2.44 26.79 4.76
CA LEU A 236 2.00 27.88 3.88
C LEU A 236 0.56 28.33 4.17
N LEU A 237 -0.33 27.37 4.44
CA LEU A 237 -1.73 27.63 4.78
C LEU A 237 -1.95 28.02 6.26
N GLN A 238 -0.87 28.14 7.06
CA GLN A 238 -0.91 28.43 8.49
C GLN A 238 -1.74 27.41 9.31
N ALA A 239 -1.94 26.20 8.80
CA ALA A 239 -2.69 25.13 9.44
C ALA A 239 -1.81 24.39 10.47
N ARG A 240 -1.57 25.04 11.63
CA ARG A 240 -0.65 24.55 12.67
C ARG A 240 -0.89 23.09 13.08
N GLY A 241 -2.16 22.68 13.20
CA GLY A 241 -2.49 21.29 13.55
C GLY A 241 -2.04 20.27 12.49
N ALA A 242 -2.20 20.60 11.21
CA ALA A 242 -1.78 19.71 10.12
C ALA A 242 -0.25 19.60 10.03
N VAL A 243 0.49 20.68 10.32
CA VAL A 243 1.96 20.65 10.42
C VAL A 243 2.41 19.65 11.47
N ILE A 244 1.81 19.68 12.67
CA ILE A 244 2.14 18.77 13.78
C ILE A 244 1.85 17.32 13.42
N ILE A 245 0.69 17.05 12.81
CA ILE A 245 0.31 15.69 12.37
C ILE A 245 1.31 15.17 11.32
N CYS A 246 1.69 16.02 10.35
CA CYS A 246 2.64 15.63 9.32
C CYS A 246 4.04 15.39 9.90
N SER A 247 4.51 16.24 10.83
CA SER A 247 5.82 16.03 11.48
C SER A 247 5.86 14.75 12.33
N GLU A 248 4.79 14.46 13.08
CA GLU A 248 4.67 13.19 13.82
C GLU A 248 4.66 11.98 12.87
N GLY A 249 4.01 12.10 11.71
CA GLY A 249 4.03 11.08 10.66
C GLY A 249 5.43 10.88 10.07
N VAL A 250 6.15 11.96 9.77
CA VAL A 250 7.55 11.93 9.28
C VAL A 250 8.44 11.22 10.31
N GLU A 251 8.34 11.60 11.58
CA GLU A 251 9.08 10.98 12.67
C GLU A 251 8.78 9.48 12.83
N LEU A 252 7.52 9.08 12.65
CA LEU A 252 7.11 7.68 12.67
C LEU A 252 7.78 6.90 11.54
N LEU A 253 7.71 7.39 10.31
CA LEU A 253 8.27 6.69 9.15
C LEU A 253 9.79 6.63 9.16
N LEU A 254 10.45 7.63 9.75
CA LEU A 254 11.90 7.63 9.96
C LEU A 254 12.34 6.72 11.13
N GLY A 255 11.43 6.38 12.05
CA GLY A 255 11.73 5.50 13.18
C GLY A 255 12.92 5.99 14.00
N ARG A 256 13.92 5.12 14.22
CA ARG A 256 15.17 5.46 14.94
C ARG A 256 16.05 6.51 14.25
N PHE A 257 15.84 6.75 12.95
CA PHE A 257 16.64 7.72 12.20
C PHE A 257 16.14 9.16 12.41
N ALA A 258 14.93 9.35 12.95
CA ALA A 258 14.42 10.67 13.26
C ALA A 258 15.30 11.37 14.30
N ARG A 259 15.83 12.55 13.98
CA ARG A 259 16.51 13.42 14.95
C ARG A 259 15.48 14.01 15.91
N ARG A 260 15.66 13.81 17.22
CA ARG A 260 14.95 14.57 18.24
C ARG A 260 15.74 15.83 18.58
N GLY A 261 15.10 17.00 18.49
CA GLY A 261 15.54 18.19 19.22
C GLY A 261 16.95 18.71 18.91
N GLY A 262 17.44 18.56 17.68
CA GLY A 262 18.65 19.25 17.24
C GLY A 262 18.36 20.74 17.07
N THR A 263 18.57 21.52 18.13
CA THR A 263 18.66 22.98 18.16
C THR A 263 19.84 23.47 17.32
N GLY A 264 19.76 23.29 16.01
CA GLY A 264 20.65 23.90 15.04
C GLY A 264 19.79 24.46 13.93
N MET A 265 19.91 25.76 13.67
CA MET A 265 19.39 26.42 12.47
C MET A 265 20.07 25.82 11.22
N GLY A 266 19.73 24.59 10.85
CA GLY A 266 20.29 23.87 9.73
C GLY A 266 19.20 23.04 9.06
N LEU A 267 19.28 22.93 7.73
CA LEU A 267 18.42 22.07 6.95
C LEU A 267 18.58 20.61 7.44
N ASP A 268 17.49 19.98 7.87
CA ASP A 268 17.51 18.56 8.26
C ASP A 268 17.58 17.67 7.01
N PHE A 269 18.78 17.17 6.71
CA PHE A 269 19.04 16.28 5.58
C PHE A 269 18.74 14.81 5.89
N THR A 270 18.30 14.46 7.11
CA THR A 270 17.98 13.07 7.48
C THR A 270 16.99 12.40 6.51
N PRO A 271 15.87 13.03 6.10
CA PRO A 271 14.97 12.44 5.11
C PRO A 271 15.65 12.18 3.76
N LEU A 272 16.54 13.07 3.33
CA LEU A 272 17.26 12.93 2.06
C LEU A 272 18.22 11.74 2.08
N ILE A 273 19.01 11.60 3.17
CA ILE A 273 19.90 10.45 3.36
C ILE A 273 19.09 9.16 3.43
N PHE A 274 17.95 9.18 4.16
CA PHE A 274 17.05 8.04 4.26
C PHE A 274 16.51 7.62 2.88
N PHE A 275 16.08 8.58 2.05
CA PHE A 275 15.65 8.29 0.69
C PHE A 275 16.74 7.62 -0.12
N PHE A 276 17.96 8.16 -0.09
CA PHE A 276 19.09 7.61 -0.85
C PHE A 276 19.40 6.16 -0.44
N VAL A 277 19.49 5.90 0.87
CA VAL A 277 19.79 4.56 1.39
C VAL A 277 18.69 3.55 1.04
N VAL A 278 17.41 3.93 1.20
CA VAL A 278 16.29 3.03 0.91
C VAL A 278 16.16 2.77 -0.59
N ASP A 279 16.42 3.77 -1.44
CA ASP A 279 16.40 3.64 -2.89
C ASP A 279 17.53 2.73 -3.40
N LEU A 280 18.75 2.89 -2.87
CA LEU A 280 19.88 2.01 -3.16
C LEU A 280 19.60 0.57 -2.72
N LEU A 281 19.05 0.39 -1.51
CA LEU A 281 18.67 -0.93 -0.99
C LEU A 281 17.61 -1.60 -1.88
N TYR A 282 16.55 -0.87 -2.24
CA TYR A 282 15.50 -1.41 -3.08
C TYR A 282 15.98 -1.73 -4.50
N SER A 283 16.79 -0.85 -5.10
CA SER A 283 17.36 -1.05 -6.44
C SER A 283 18.29 -2.27 -6.48
N SER A 284 19.18 -2.41 -5.51
CA SER A 284 20.10 -3.56 -5.42
C SER A 284 19.36 -4.87 -5.22
N ILE A 285 18.42 -4.94 -4.27
CA ILE A 285 17.59 -6.14 -4.06
C ILE A 285 16.76 -6.44 -5.31
N GLY A 286 16.15 -5.42 -5.91
CA GLY A 286 15.31 -5.56 -7.10
C GLY A 286 16.08 -6.10 -8.30
N GLN A 287 17.32 -5.66 -8.51
CA GLN A 287 18.20 -6.14 -9.57
C GLN A 287 18.56 -7.62 -9.37
N VAL A 288 18.99 -7.99 -8.15
CA VAL A 288 19.33 -9.39 -7.81
C VAL A 288 18.11 -10.29 -8.01
N LEU A 289 16.95 -9.93 -7.49
CA LEU A 289 15.73 -10.73 -7.65
C LEU A 289 15.31 -10.85 -9.12
N THR A 290 15.44 -9.78 -9.90
CA THR A 290 15.13 -9.82 -11.34
C THR A 290 16.08 -10.78 -12.08
N GLN A 291 17.37 -10.77 -11.75
CA GLN A 291 18.34 -11.71 -12.30
C GLN A 291 18.03 -13.16 -11.91
N LEU A 292 17.68 -13.40 -10.64
CA LEU A 292 17.29 -14.74 -10.16
C LEU A 292 16.06 -15.29 -10.90
N ILE A 293 15.09 -14.44 -11.24
CA ILE A 293 13.89 -14.84 -12.00
C ILE A 293 14.25 -15.28 -13.44
N HIS A 294 15.25 -14.66 -14.05
CA HIS A 294 15.66 -14.91 -15.44
C HIS A 294 16.86 -15.86 -15.56
N LEU A 295 17.23 -16.56 -14.47
CA LEU A 295 18.31 -17.54 -14.51
C LEU A 295 18.05 -18.60 -15.60
N PRO A 296 19.02 -18.88 -16.50
CA PRO A 296 18.83 -19.85 -17.58
C PRO A 296 18.45 -21.25 -17.09
N LEU A 297 18.94 -21.65 -15.91
CA LEU A 297 18.66 -22.94 -15.27
C LEU A 297 17.18 -23.11 -14.88
N LEU A 298 16.39 -22.03 -14.86
CA LEU A 298 14.98 -22.04 -14.47
C LEU A 298 14.02 -21.96 -15.66
N ASN A 299 14.53 -21.93 -16.90
CA ASN A 299 13.74 -21.80 -18.13
C ASN A 299 13.53 -23.14 -18.84
#